data_AF-A0A6J1NIE8-F1
#
_entry.id   AF-A0A6J1NIE8-F1
#
_cell.length_a   1.000
_cell.length_b   1.000
_cell.length_c   1.000
_cell.angle_alpha   90.00
_cell.angle_beta   90.00
_cell.angle_gamma   90.00
#
_symmetry.space_group_name_H-M   'P 1'
#
loop_
_entity.id
_entity.type
_entity.pdbx_description
1 polymer ?
#
loop_
_entity_poly.entity_id
_entity_poly.type
_entity_poly.pdbx_seq_one_letter_code
_entity_poly.pdbx_strand_id
1 'polypeptide(L)'
;MRLLVLLGLFIGVLYGLHILAQDYQAITKPKVLRFLFKRDLKYATNYNATVRWRKILQYDTMQCARLLYCDLGAHLPDNELRRGFTYMLALATKEEDNAALEEFKSAYFHGRMLRDNPALCRAKYPSCPFKAVLLFDLLHYLLHTL
;
A
#
# COMPACT_ATOMS: atom_id res chain seq x y z
N MET A 1 -29.63 4.09 0.35
CA MET A 1 -28.74 3.06 0.94
C MET A 1 -27.55 2.70 0.06
N ARG A 2 -27.71 2.33 -1.23
CA ARG A 2 -26.57 1.98 -2.11
C ARG A 2 -25.47 3.03 -2.17
N LEU A 3 -25.82 4.32 -2.24
CA LEU A 3 -24.84 5.42 -2.27
C LEU A 3 -24.00 5.53 -0.99
N LEU A 4 -24.63 5.36 0.18
CA LEU A 4 -23.95 5.45 1.48
C LEU A 4 -23.00 4.28 1.69
N VAL A 5 -23.38 3.09 1.24
CA VAL A 5 -22.51 1.91 1.26
C VAL A 5 -21.30 2.15 0.35
N LEU A 6 -21.50 2.60 -0.89
CA LEU A 6 -20.40 2.92 -1.81
C LEU A 6 -19.47 4.01 -1.25
N LEU A 7 -20.02 5.03 -0.59
CA LEU A 7 -19.24 6.07 0.06
C LEU A 7 -18.37 5.50 1.20
N GLY A 8 -18.95 4.67 2.07
CA GLY A 8 -18.21 4.02 3.16
C GLY A 8 -17.08 3.12 2.64
N LEU A 9 -17.34 2.38 1.57
CA LEU A 9 -16.33 1.54 0.91
C LEU A 9 -15.21 2.38 0.30
N PHE A 10 -15.54 3.49 -0.33
CA PHE A 10 -14.55 4.40 -0.89
C PHE A 10 -13.67 5.01 0.21
N ILE A 11 -14.25 5.44 1.33
CA ILE A 11 -13.51 5.95 2.48
C ILE A 11 -12.56 4.90 3.04
N GLY A 12 -13.01 3.64 3.18
CA GLY A 12 -12.17 2.54 3.64
C GLY A 12 -10.97 2.28 2.73
N VAL A 13 -11.18 2.24 1.41
CA VAL A 13 -10.10 2.09 0.43
C VAL A 13 -9.13 3.26 0.51
N LEU A 14 -9.63 4.50 0.53
CA LEU A 14 -8.78 5.69 0.65
C LEU A 14 -7.96 5.69 1.94
N TYR A 15 -8.53 5.25 3.05
CA TYR A 15 -7.82 5.16 4.33
C TYR A 15 -6.70 4.12 4.29
N GLY A 16 -6.94 2.95 3.68
CA GLY A 16 -5.89 1.95 3.45
C GLY A 16 -4.74 2.49 2.60
N LEU A 17 -5.06 3.17 1.48
CA LEU A 17 -4.06 3.82 0.63
C LEU A 17 -3.30 4.94 1.36
N HIS A 18 -3.99 5.71 2.20
CA HIS A 18 -3.38 6.76 3.01
C HIS A 18 -2.36 6.21 4.00
N ILE A 19 -2.65 5.10 4.69
CA ILE A 19 -1.69 4.43 5.57
C ILE A 19 -0.47 3.97 4.76
N LEU A 20 -0.70 3.37 3.58
CA LEU A 20 0.37 2.91 2.71
C LEU A 20 1.31 4.06 2.29
N ALA A 21 0.71 5.20 1.91
CA ALA A 21 1.44 6.41 1.54
C ALA A 21 2.23 7.00 2.72
N GLN A 22 1.66 7.05 3.93
CA GLN A 22 2.35 7.49 5.14
C GLN A 22 3.56 6.61 5.47
N ASP A 23 3.38 5.29 5.42
CA ASP A 23 4.45 4.34 5.71
C ASP A 23 5.57 4.48 4.66
N TYR A 24 5.21 4.61 3.37
CA TYR A 24 6.17 4.88 2.30
C TYR A 24 6.98 6.16 2.54
N GLN A 25 6.35 7.29 2.86
CA GLN A 25 7.07 8.53 3.18
C GLN A 25 7.95 8.40 4.43
N ALA A 26 7.50 7.67 5.45
CA ALA A 26 8.27 7.46 6.67
C ALA A 26 9.57 6.67 6.42
N ILE A 27 9.55 5.81 5.40
CA ILE A 27 10.70 5.01 4.96
C ILE A 27 11.60 5.80 4.00
N THR A 28 11.03 6.60 3.10
CA THR A 28 11.74 7.24 1.99
C THR A 28 12.19 8.68 2.23
N LYS A 29 11.56 9.44 3.15
CA LYS A 29 11.96 10.83 3.43
C LYS A 29 13.36 10.87 4.08
N PRO A 30 14.30 11.70 3.58
CA PRO A 30 15.61 11.85 4.20
C PRO A 30 15.47 12.39 5.63
N LYS A 31 16.27 11.86 6.56
CA LYS A 31 16.20 12.13 8.02
C LYS A 31 16.15 13.64 8.36
N VAL A 32 16.71 14.50 7.50
CA VAL A 32 16.77 15.96 7.66
C VAL A 32 15.40 16.64 7.51
N LEU A 33 14.55 16.23 6.55
CA LEU A 33 13.22 16.80 6.37
C LEU A 33 12.24 16.40 7.49
N ARG A 34 12.51 15.29 8.19
CA ARG A 34 11.66 14.80 9.30
C ARG A 34 11.67 15.76 10.50
N PHE A 35 12.69 16.61 10.63
CA PHE A 35 12.76 17.64 11.67
C PHE A 35 11.82 18.82 11.39
N LEU A 36 11.60 19.16 10.11
CA LEU A 36 10.73 20.28 9.70
C LEU A 36 9.23 19.97 9.84
N PHE A 37 8.85 18.68 9.80
CA PHE A 37 7.47 18.23 10.00
C PHE A 37 7.15 17.81 11.46
N LYS A 38 8.01 18.14 12.43
CA LYS A 38 7.72 17.98 13.86
C LYS A 38 6.67 18.99 14.32
N ARG A 39 5.39 18.73 14.06
CA ARG A 39 4.32 19.17 14.97
C ARG A 39 3.83 17.94 15.72
N ASP A 40 4.16 17.92 17.01
CA ASP A 40 3.63 17.09 18.10
C ASP A 40 3.83 15.57 18.04
N LEU A 41 5.07 15.10 18.24
CA LEU A 41 5.32 13.75 18.75
C LEU A 41 6.50 13.76 19.73
N LYS A 42 6.18 13.82 21.02
CA LYS A 42 7.09 13.85 22.18
C LYS A 42 7.85 12.53 22.42
N TYR A 43 8.01 11.67 21.41
CA TYR A 43 8.50 10.29 21.58
C TYR A 43 9.13 9.74 20.29
N ALA A 44 10.30 10.23 19.88
CA ALA A 44 10.99 9.71 18.69
C ALA A 44 12.52 9.74 18.83
N THR A 45 13.04 8.84 19.66
CA THR A 45 14.43 8.35 19.56
C THR A 45 14.34 6.85 19.35
N ASN A 46 14.86 6.35 18.21
CA ASN A 46 14.86 4.94 17.74
C ASN A 46 13.54 4.38 17.16
N TYR A 47 12.93 5.04 16.17
CA TYR A 47 11.92 4.40 15.33
C TYR A 47 12.56 3.91 14.01
N ASN A 48 12.90 2.62 13.93
CA ASN A 48 13.04 1.96 12.63
C ASN A 48 11.66 1.98 11.99
N ALA A 49 11.47 2.75 10.92
CA ALA A 49 10.19 2.84 10.24
C ALA A 49 9.87 1.46 9.63
N THR A 50 8.92 0.74 10.23
CA THR A 50 8.40 -0.53 9.72
C THR A 50 7.04 -0.29 9.07
N VAL A 51 6.73 -1.07 8.04
CA VAL A 51 5.41 -1.03 7.40
C VAL A 51 4.40 -1.76 8.27
N ARG A 52 3.25 -1.13 8.52
CA ARG A 52 2.19 -1.66 9.39
C ARG A 52 1.24 -2.57 8.61
N TRP A 53 1.76 -3.68 8.09
CA TRP A 53 1.04 -4.60 7.19
C TRP A 53 -0.28 -5.12 7.78
N ARG A 54 -0.30 -5.48 9.07
CA ARG A 54 -1.51 -5.95 9.75
C ARG A 54 -2.59 -4.88 9.72
N LYS A 55 -2.22 -3.62 9.94
CA LYS A 55 -3.15 -2.50 9.89
C LYS A 55 -3.66 -2.30 8.46
N ILE A 56 -2.78 -2.32 7.46
CA ILE A 56 -3.17 -2.19 6.05
C ILE A 56 -4.16 -3.30 5.67
N LEU A 57 -3.86 -4.55 6.01
CA LEU A 57 -4.74 -5.70 5.74
C LEU A 57 -6.10 -5.59 6.43
N GLN A 58 -6.13 -5.11 7.68
CA GLN A 58 -7.36 -4.89 8.43
C GLN A 58 -8.31 -3.90 7.72
N TYR A 59 -7.76 -2.87 7.08
CA TYR A 59 -8.55 -1.89 6.32
C TYR A 59 -8.75 -2.28 4.84
N ASP A 60 -8.05 -3.30 4.35
CA ASP A 60 -8.17 -3.85 2.99
C ASP A 60 -9.36 -4.84 2.86
N THR A 61 -10.52 -4.46 3.37
CA THR A 61 -11.74 -5.30 3.34
C THR A 61 -12.21 -5.57 1.92
N MET A 62 -11.97 -4.61 1.01
CA MET A 62 -12.30 -4.71 -0.42
C MET A 62 -11.15 -5.27 -1.28
N GLN A 63 -10.06 -5.74 -0.66
CA GLN A 63 -8.94 -6.38 -1.37
C GLN A 63 -8.20 -5.47 -2.36
N CYS A 64 -8.42 -4.16 -2.31
CA CYS A 64 -7.81 -3.19 -3.22
C CYS A 64 -6.30 -3.03 -3.00
N ALA A 65 -5.82 -3.07 -1.76
CA ALA A 65 -4.39 -3.02 -1.49
C ALA A 65 -3.70 -4.30 -1.98
N ARG A 66 -4.32 -5.47 -1.80
CA ARG A 66 -3.80 -6.73 -2.37
C ARG A 66 -3.86 -6.75 -3.91
N LEU A 67 -4.94 -6.24 -4.51
CA LEU A 67 -5.03 -6.05 -5.97
C LEU A 67 -3.88 -5.17 -6.48
N LEU A 68 -3.60 -4.07 -5.79
CA LEU A 68 -2.48 -3.17 -6.13
C LEU A 68 -1.14 -3.92 -6.10
N TYR A 69 -0.84 -4.67 -5.05
CA TYR A 69 0.41 -5.44 -4.98
C TYR A 69 0.52 -6.54 -6.02
N CYS A 70 -0.60 -7.15 -6.40
CA CYS A 70 -0.64 -8.05 -7.55
C CYS A 70 -0.31 -7.32 -8.86
N ASP A 71 -0.91 -6.15 -9.10
CA ASP A 71 -0.61 -5.32 -10.28
C ASP A 71 0.86 -4.87 -10.32
N LEU A 72 1.44 -4.51 -9.16
CA LEU A 72 2.87 -4.21 -9.01
C LEU A 72 3.76 -5.39 -9.40
N GLY A 73 3.34 -6.62 -9.09
CA GLY A 73 4.05 -7.83 -9.50
C GLY A 73 3.85 -8.16 -10.97
N ALA A 74 2.69 -7.84 -11.55
CA ALA A 74 2.38 -8.14 -12.93
C ALA A 74 3.07 -7.22 -13.95
N HIS A 75 3.63 -6.08 -13.50
CA HIS A 75 4.37 -5.16 -14.36
C HIS A 75 5.87 -5.12 -13.99
N LEU A 76 6.73 -4.92 -14.99
CA LEU A 76 8.10 -4.49 -14.73
C LEU A 76 8.08 -3.09 -14.07
N PRO A 77 8.91 -2.83 -13.04
CA PRO A 77 8.92 -1.52 -12.38
C PRO A 77 9.40 -0.41 -13.33
N ASP A 78 8.47 0.36 -13.86
CA ASP A 78 8.71 1.44 -14.83
C ASP A 78 9.11 2.77 -14.18
N ASN A 79 8.80 2.97 -12.91
CA ASN A 79 9.06 4.20 -12.18
C ASN A 79 9.53 3.97 -10.73
N GLU A 80 10.13 5.01 -10.13
CA GLU A 80 10.63 4.98 -8.75
C GLU A 80 9.55 4.66 -7.73
N LEU A 81 8.32 5.10 -7.95
CA LEU A 81 7.22 4.86 -7.02
C LEU A 81 6.85 3.38 -6.97
N ARG A 82 6.76 2.70 -8.12
CA ARG A 82 6.51 1.25 -8.20
C ARG A 82 7.66 0.46 -7.58
N ARG A 83 8.91 0.87 -7.84
CA ARG A 83 10.10 0.29 -7.19
C ARG A 83 10.02 0.44 -5.67
N GLY A 84 9.64 1.62 -5.20
CA GLY A 84 9.50 1.96 -3.80
C GLY A 84 8.46 1.11 -3.07
N PHE A 85 7.23 1.01 -3.60
CA PHE A 85 6.22 0.13 -3.02
C PHE A 85 6.62 -1.35 -3.07
N THR A 86 7.30 -1.78 -4.13
CA THR A 86 7.85 -3.14 -4.20
C THR A 86 8.90 -3.39 -3.12
N TYR A 87 9.80 -2.42 -2.89
CA TYR A 87 10.84 -2.49 -1.87
C TYR A 87 10.29 -2.61 -0.44
N MET A 88 9.11 -2.04 -0.17
CA MET A 88 8.45 -2.18 1.13
C MET A 88 8.27 -3.66 1.54
N LEU A 89 8.03 -4.58 0.59
CA LEU A 89 7.89 -6.02 0.86
C LEU A 89 9.16 -6.69 1.40
N ALA A 90 10.32 -6.08 1.18
CA ALA A 90 11.63 -6.59 1.59
C ALA A 90 12.12 -6.00 2.93
N LEU A 91 11.38 -5.05 3.50
CA LEU A 91 11.76 -4.41 4.76
C LEU A 91 11.54 -5.34 5.95
N ALA A 92 12.40 -5.20 6.98
CA ALA A 92 12.19 -5.87 8.25
C ALA A 92 10.87 -5.43 8.88
N THR A 93 10.09 -6.39 9.37
CA THR A 93 8.78 -6.19 9.99
C THR A 93 8.77 -6.60 11.44
N LYS A 94 7.78 -6.09 12.18
CA LYS A 94 7.45 -6.61 13.51
C LYS A 94 6.76 -7.96 13.37
N GLU A 95 6.87 -8.80 14.39
CA GLU A 95 6.27 -10.15 14.39
C GLU A 95 4.75 -10.12 14.12
N GLU A 96 4.05 -9.14 14.68
CA GLU A 96 2.62 -8.92 14.50
C GLU A 96 2.20 -8.64 13.05
N ASP A 97 3.13 -8.20 12.21
CA ASP A 97 2.91 -7.87 10.79
C ASP A 97 3.28 -9.03 9.85
N ASN A 98 3.97 -10.06 10.33
CA ASN A 98 4.54 -11.12 9.48
C ASN A 98 3.47 -11.85 8.66
N ALA A 99 2.38 -12.29 9.29
CA ALA A 99 1.29 -12.97 8.58
C ALA A 99 0.65 -12.08 7.51
N ALA A 100 0.47 -10.79 7.82
CA ALA A 100 -0.10 -9.85 6.87
C ALA A 100 0.88 -9.54 5.72
N LEU A 101 2.18 -9.43 5.99
CA LEU A 101 3.21 -9.27 4.95
C LEU A 101 3.17 -10.44 3.96
N GLU A 102 3.03 -11.68 4.43
CA GLU A 102 2.96 -12.84 3.55
C GLU A 102 1.74 -12.82 2.61
N GLU A 103 0.61 -12.25 3.03
CA GLU A 103 -0.55 -12.01 2.16
C GLU A 103 -0.20 -11.05 1.00
N PHE A 104 0.54 -9.97 1.29
CA PHE A 104 0.96 -9.00 0.27
C PHE A 104 2.07 -9.55 -0.63
N LYS A 105 3.02 -10.33 -0.10
CA LYS A 105 4.00 -11.06 -0.92
C LYS A 105 3.32 -12.07 -1.84
N SER A 106 2.35 -12.84 -1.34
CA SER A 106 1.55 -13.77 -2.14
C SER A 106 0.79 -13.06 -3.26
N ALA A 107 0.27 -11.85 -3.01
CA ALA A 107 -0.35 -11.03 -4.03
C ALA A 107 0.67 -10.63 -5.11
N TYR A 108 1.82 -10.09 -4.71
CA TYR A 108 2.89 -9.70 -5.62
C TYR A 108 3.44 -10.86 -6.45
N PHE A 109 3.74 -12.00 -5.82
CA PHE A 109 4.23 -13.18 -6.51
C PHE A 109 3.20 -13.77 -7.46
N HIS A 110 1.92 -13.74 -7.11
CA HIS A 110 0.87 -14.11 -8.05
C HIS A 110 0.92 -13.21 -9.29
N GLY A 111 1.01 -11.89 -9.12
CA GLY A 111 1.23 -10.94 -10.21
C GLY A 111 2.39 -11.32 -11.12
N ARG A 112 3.55 -11.62 -10.54
CA ARG A 112 4.78 -12.01 -11.27
C ARG A 112 4.60 -13.25 -12.14
N MET A 113 3.75 -14.18 -11.74
CA MET A 113 3.49 -15.42 -12.49
C MET A 113 2.59 -15.19 -13.72
N LEU A 114 1.91 -14.04 -13.82
CA LEU A 114 0.93 -13.74 -14.86
C LEU A 114 1.52 -13.21 -16.18
N ARG A 115 2.87 -13.12 -16.30
CA ARG A 115 3.59 -12.74 -17.54
C ARG A 115 3.00 -11.50 -18.24
N ASP A 116 2.91 -10.38 -17.53
CA ASP A 116 2.36 -9.11 -18.05
C ASP A 116 0.86 -9.13 -18.40
N ASN A 117 0.09 -10.03 -17.79
CA ASN A 117 -1.38 -10.00 -17.86
C ASN A 117 -2.02 -9.54 -16.54
N PRO A 118 -1.98 -8.22 -16.22
CA PRO A 118 -2.50 -7.68 -14.97
C PRO A 118 -4.02 -7.84 -14.82
N ALA A 119 -4.76 -8.10 -15.92
CA ALA A 119 -6.20 -8.35 -15.85
C ALA A 119 -6.54 -9.59 -15.01
N LEU A 120 -5.62 -10.56 -14.93
CA LEU A 120 -5.80 -11.78 -14.15
C LEU A 120 -5.68 -11.55 -12.64
N CYS A 121 -5.02 -10.47 -12.18
CA CYS A 121 -5.04 -10.08 -10.77
C CYS A 121 -6.46 -9.79 -10.28
N ARG A 122 -7.35 -9.30 -11.16
CA ARG A 122 -8.74 -9.02 -10.82
C ARG A 122 -9.56 -10.28 -10.59
N ALA A 123 -9.19 -11.40 -11.21
CA ALA A 123 -9.82 -12.68 -10.93
C ALA A 123 -9.49 -13.18 -9.52
N LYS A 124 -8.27 -12.93 -9.03
CA LYS A 124 -7.86 -13.27 -7.66
C LYS A 124 -8.43 -12.30 -6.61
N TYR A 125 -8.58 -11.02 -6.96
CA TYR A 125 -9.07 -9.97 -6.05
C TYR A 125 -10.35 -9.29 -6.57
N PRO A 126 -11.47 -10.02 -6.68
CA PRO A 126 -12.68 -9.54 -7.36
C PRO A 126 -13.47 -8.50 -6.57
N SER A 127 -13.26 -8.40 -5.25
CA SER A 127 -14.02 -7.50 -4.39
C SER A 127 -13.66 -6.03 -4.57
N CYS A 128 -12.51 -5.72 -5.16
CA CYS A 128 -12.10 -4.33 -5.33
C CYS A 128 -12.87 -3.68 -6.48
N PRO A 129 -13.68 -2.64 -6.22
CA PRO A 129 -14.47 -2.00 -7.27
C PRO A 129 -13.61 -1.16 -8.21
N PHE A 130 -12.38 -0.81 -7.82
CA PHE A 130 -11.48 0.07 -8.56
C PHE A 130 -10.47 -0.69 -9.41
N LYS A 131 -9.98 -0.07 -10.48
CA LYS A 131 -8.86 -0.58 -11.28
C LYS A 131 -7.53 -0.29 -10.56
N ALA A 132 -6.54 -1.16 -10.72
CA ALA A 132 -5.23 -0.99 -10.10
C ALA A 132 -4.54 0.33 -10.51
N VAL A 133 -4.66 0.74 -11.78
CA VAL A 133 -4.16 2.05 -12.27
C VAL A 133 -4.70 3.21 -11.43
N LEU A 134 -6.01 3.24 -11.19
CA LEU A 134 -6.64 4.29 -10.37
C LEU A 134 -6.12 4.26 -8.92
N LEU A 135 -5.93 3.08 -8.34
CA LEU A 135 -5.38 2.96 -6.99
C LEU A 135 -3.95 3.53 -6.91
N PHE A 136 -3.15 3.30 -7.95
CA PHE A 136 -1.80 3.83 -8.05
C PHE A 136 -1.79 5.35 -8.23
N ASP A 137 -2.69 5.89 -9.07
CA ASP A 137 -2.87 7.34 -9.24
C ASP A 137 -3.27 8.02 -7.93
N LEU A 138 -4.15 7.39 -7.15
CA LEU A 138 -4.55 7.86 -5.83
C LEU A 138 -3.38 7.85 -4.84
N LEU A 139 -2.52 6.81 -4.86
CA LEU A 139 -1.31 6.79 -4.05
C LEU A 139 -0.35 7.91 -4.42
N HIS A 140 -0.14 8.13 -5.71
CA HIS A 140 0.69 9.21 -6.20
C HIS A 140 0.15 10.58 -5.74
N TYR A 141 -1.16 10.81 -5.86
CA TYR A 141 -1.81 12.01 -5.36
C TYR A 141 -1.62 12.18 -3.85
N LEU A 142 -1.92 11.12 -3.06
CA LEU A 142 -1.79 11.15 -1.60
C LEU A 142 -0.37 11.54 -1.18
N LEU A 143 0.66 11.00 -1.84
CA LEU A 143 2.05 11.30 -1.55
C LEU A 143 2.46 12.76 -1.79
N HIS A 144 1.77 13.46 -2.69
CA HIS A 144 1.99 14.90 -2.95
C HIS A 144 1.21 15.79 -1.99
N THR A 145 0.16 15.25 -1.36
CA THR A 145 -0.69 15.99 -0.41
C THR A 145 -0.31 15.78 1.07
N LEU A 146 0.61 14.84 1.36
CA LEU A 146 1.04 14.45 2.72
C LEU A 146 2.36 15.10 3.16
#